data_AF-A0A8J3CAW3-F1
#
_entry.id   AF-A0A8J3CAW3-F1
#
_cell.length_a   1.000
_cell.length_b   1.000
_cell.length_c   1.000
_cell.angle_alpha   90.00
_cell.angle_beta   90.00
_cell.angle_gamma   90.00
#
_symmetry.space_group_name_H-M   'P 1'
#
loop_
_entity.id
_entity.type
_entity.pdbx_description
1 polymer ?
#
loop_
_entity_poly.entity_id
_entity_poly.type
_entity_poly.pdbx_seq_one_letter_code
_entity_poly.pdbx_strand_id
1 'polypeptide(L)'
;MLSEEYSLLVDNTEVALSAADDPRLAGTLARPINLGRADRCLPAAEVEAIVEAQYEACLEFIYGHPVWQRFRDAEGQEALYSYLLESRHYLAAAPFRMASGITDAFRPSELVRLQAHHVVEEADHDRFFENGLAELGCPRDLVREARPSPVTVEWIHLMRTVAAYGPLAAAICSGLLEFTAGDKAAVTGWHEHLVERGMLPAEAVRAIFEHVETDLGLGHGSNWRDAIHAAKVVPVAELADWLNAATLVAEMIVRWLDTFESGLAGDLVTTLPRLRLAGAARRYGGETDGLPVWPAEVYRSFAHGPLSEKPGVRRSLAVAYAFSGKVVDADSTGIAETAKNFVARAARDLDRGDSAEELEKIVDGWLTAIDGHQLWSELSQRTTFPLVYGWMVENYHYVAGIWQHAGAALSACPDPVVRAELVRHLTEEFDHGSMFRNGIETGRGDRYQDLPVAAMRPLPTTVAFLGTLRELSQRDWKGYVLALAFLQRSLGTSEHGLGERHEGFYRVLFGALPECMPVVAAMRQHDLEDTKLGHGDDSHELLTLLTDRYEVGPESVAAAAIVPQLAWSFLDGIWRHYRHGDAAVLQRVGWHVDG
;
A
#
# COMPACT_ATOMS: atom_id res chain seq x y z
N MET A 1 -6.61 20.10 -7.82
CA MET A 1 -7.81 20.97 -7.93
C MET A 1 -8.46 20.54 -9.23
N LEU A 2 -9.48 19.67 -9.17
CA LEU A 2 -10.06 19.00 -10.34
C LEU A 2 -11.18 19.89 -10.90
N SER A 3 -11.08 20.30 -12.17
CA SER A 3 -12.07 21.11 -12.89
C SER A 3 -13.32 20.31 -13.25
N GLU A 4 -14.39 20.99 -13.66
CA GLU A 4 -15.72 20.44 -13.98
C GLU A 4 -15.77 19.51 -15.23
N GLU A 5 -14.63 19.10 -15.80
CA GLU A 5 -14.52 18.33 -17.05
C GLU A 5 -13.87 16.94 -16.87
N TYR A 6 -13.80 16.40 -15.65
CA TYR A 6 -13.29 15.03 -15.46
C TYR A 6 -14.40 14.00 -15.56
N SER A 7 -14.11 12.91 -16.26
CA SER A 7 -14.90 11.70 -16.30
C SER A 7 -14.17 10.54 -15.60
N LEU A 8 -14.93 9.70 -14.92
CA LEU A 8 -14.47 8.44 -14.36
C LEU A 8 -14.73 7.36 -15.41
N LEU A 9 -13.67 6.69 -15.88
CA LEU A 9 -13.80 5.52 -16.74
C LEU A 9 -13.96 4.28 -15.84
N VAL A 10 -15.14 3.67 -15.85
CA VAL A 10 -15.37 2.34 -15.25
C VAL A 10 -15.69 1.39 -16.39
N ASP A 11 -14.72 0.56 -16.77
CA ASP A 11 -14.72 -0.21 -18.02
C ASP A 11 -14.86 0.72 -19.25
N ASN A 12 -15.88 0.55 -20.10
CA ASN A 12 -16.15 1.40 -21.26
C ASN A 12 -17.15 2.53 -20.96
N THR A 13 -17.50 2.73 -19.69
CA THR A 13 -18.50 3.72 -19.29
C THR A 13 -17.80 4.95 -18.76
N GLU A 14 -17.87 6.03 -19.55
CA GLU A 14 -17.42 7.35 -19.15
C GLU A 14 -18.49 8.04 -18.28
N VAL A 15 -18.14 8.35 -17.04
CA VAL A 15 -19.05 8.97 -16.07
C VAL A 15 -18.57 10.36 -15.73
N ALA A 16 -19.34 11.39 -16.10
CA ALA A 16 -19.04 12.74 -15.63
C ALA A 16 -19.10 12.81 -14.10
N LEU A 17 -18.07 13.39 -13.45
CA LEU A 17 -18.06 13.55 -11.99
C LEU A 17 -19.26 14.34 -11.45
N SER A 18 -19.87 15.20 -12.29
CA SER A 18 -21.09 15.95 -11.98
C SER A 18 -22.36 15.09 -11.89
N ALA A 19 -22.32 13.85 -12.37
CA ALA A 19 -23.41 12.88 -12.27
C ALA A 19 -23.21 11.87 -11.13
N ALA A 20 -22.11 11.99 -10.36
CA ALA A 20 -21.75 11.03 -9.33
C ALA A 20 -22.72 10.99 -8.13
N ASP A 21 -23.56 12.01 -7.98
CA ASP A 21 -24.61 12.06 -6.97
C ASP A 21 -25.93 11.40 -7.42
N ASP A 22 -26.05 10.96 -8.69
CA ASP A 22 -27.21 10.22 -9.19
C ASP A 22 -27.23 8.79 -8.61
N PRO A 23 -28.23 8.44 -7.77
CA PRO A 23 -28.33 7.12 -7.17
C PRO A 23 -28.41 5.97 -8.19
N ARG A 24 -28.86 6.22 -9.42
CA ARG A 24 -29.03 5.20 -10.47
C ARG A 24 -27.74 4.85 -11.19
N LEU A 25 -26.71 5.69 -11.05
CA LEU A 25 -25.45 5.52 -11.74
C LEU A 25 -24.72 4.26 -11.28
N ALA A 26 -24.77 3.97 -9.98
CA ALA A 26 -24.26 2.75 -9.35
C ALA A 26 -24.67 1.46 -10.08
N GLY A 27 -25.98 1.26 -10.26
CA GLY A 27 -26.51 0.08 -10.95
C GLY A 27 -26.17 0.02 -12.45
N THR A 28 -25.86 1.17 -13.05
CA THR A 28 -25.40 1.24 -14.44
C THR A 28 -23.93 0.82 -14.55
N LEU A 29 -23.08 1.28 -13.62
CA LEU A 29 -21.66 0.93 -13.56
C LEU A 29 -21.41 -0.55 -13.25
N ALA A 30 -22.28 -1.18 -12.47
CA ALA A 30 -22.15 -2.58 -12.12
C ALA A 30 -22.38 -3.54 -13.30
N ARG A 31 -23.28 -3.22 -14.24
CA ARG A 31 -23.65 -4.16 -15.33
C ARG A 31 -22.51 -4.57 -16.26
N PRO A 32 -21.68 -3.66 -16.81
CA PRO A 32 -20.66 -4.04 -17.80
C PRO A 32 -19.54 -4.91 -17.21
N ILE A 33 -19.32 -4.83 -15.89
CA ILE A 33 -18.25 -5.53 -15.17
C ILE A 33 -18.74 -6.83 -14.49
N ASN A 34 -19.95 -7.29 -14.83
CA ASN A 34 -20.44 -8.61 -14.44
C ASN A 34 -20.04 -9.67 -15.48
N LEU A 35 -19.22 -10.63 -15.08
CA LEU A 35 -18.73 -11.69 -15.96
C LEU A 35 -19.72 -12.89 -16.11
N GLY A 36 -20.87 -12.80 -15.45
CA GLY A 36 -21.91 -13.82 -15.39
C GLY A 36 -21.72 -14.76 -14.19
N ARG A 37 -22.20 -16.00 -14.33
CA ARG A 37 -22.19 -17.00 -13.25
C ARG A 37 -20.78 -17.32 -12.73
N ALA A 38 -20.63 -17.35 -11.41
CA ALA A 38 -19.37 -17.65 -10.73
C ALA A 38 -18.75 -19.01 -11.12
N ASP A 39 -19.58 -20.01 -11.46
CA ASP A 39 -19.15 -21.36 -11.84
C ASP A 39 -18.72 -21.50 -13.32
N ARG A 40 -18.82 -20.43 -14.11
CA ARG A 40 -18.37 -20.41 -15.51
C ARG A 40 -16.85 -20.43 -15.59
N CYS A 41 -16.35 -20.99 -16.70
CA CYS A 41 -14.96 -20.98 -17.07
C CYS A 41 -14.80 -20.43 -18.50
N LEU A 42 -13.79 -19.61 -18.75
CA LEU A 42 -13.49 -19.00 -20.05
C LEU A 42 -12.28 -19.63 -20.72
N PRO A 43 -12.28 -19.77 -22.06
CA PRO A 43 -11.08 -20.13 -22.81
C PRO A 43 -10.08 -18.97 -22.84
N ALA A 44 -8.78 -19.28 -22.93
CA ALA A 44 -7.69 -18.32 -22.97
C ALA A 44 -7.92 -17.12 -23.91
N ALA A 45 -8.43 -17.33 -25.12
CA ALA A 45 -8.67 -16.26 -26.09
C ALA A 45 -9.73 -15.23 -25.64
N GLU A 46 -10.77 -15.66 -24.92
CA GLU A 46 -11.75 -14.73 -24.34
C GLU A 46 -11.14 -13.95 -23.17
N VAL A 47 -10.35 -14.62 -22.33
CA VAL A 47 -9.66 -14.00 -21.18
C VAL A 47 -8.65 -12.96 -21.65
N GLU A 48 -7.87 -13.29 -22.68
CA GLU A 48 -6.86 -12.40 -23.25
C GLU A 48 -7.47 -11.06 -23.69
N ALA A 49 -8.59 -11.11 -24.41
CA ALA A 49 -9.29 -9.90 -24.85
C ALA A 49 -9.83 -9.05 -23.68
N ILE A 50 -10.32 -9.69 -22.62
CA ILE A 50 -10.83 -8.98 -21.42
C ILE A 50 -9.66 -8.33 -20.66
N VAL A 51 -8.55 -9.05 -20.48
CA VAL A 51 -7.36 -8.53 -19.80
C VAL A 51 -6.73 -7.38 -20.59
N GLU A 52 -6.67 -7.49 -21.92
CA GLU A 52 -6.15 -6.42 -22.78
C GLU A 52 -6.99 -5.14 -22.67
N ALA A 53 -8.32 -5.24 -22.73
CA ALA A 53 -9.21 -4.10 -22.51
C ALA A 53 -9.03 -3.48 -21.12
N GLN A 54 -8.85 -4.31 -20.09
CA GLN A 54 -8.58 -3.83 -18.73
C GLN A 54 -7.22 -3.11 -18.64
N TYR A 55 -6.19 -3.58 -19.35
CA TYR A 55 -4.91 -2.88 -19.41
C TYR A 55 -5.03 -1.53 -20.10
N GLU A 56 -5.73 -1.45 -21.23
CA GLU A 56 -5.96 -0.18 -21.93
C GLU A 56 -6.59 0.86 -21.00
N ALA A 57 -7.67 0.50 -20.28
CA ALA A 57 -8.31 1.37 -19.31
C ALA A 57 -7.38 1.77 -18.14
N CYS A 58 -6.62 0.81 -17.60
CA CYS A 58 -5.65 1.07 -16.54
C CYS A 58 -4.54 2.02 -16.99
N LEU A 59 -4.01 1.83 -18.20
CA LEU A 59 -2.91 2.63 -18.74
C LEU A 59 -3.36 4.03 -19.12
N GLU A 60 -4.58 4.20 -19.64
CA GLU A 60 -5.19 5.51 -19.83
C GLU A 60 -5.27 6.27 -18.49
N PHE A 61 -5.72 5.59 -17.43
CA PHE A 61 -5.77 6.17 -16.08
C PHE A 61 -4.37 6.56 -15.56
N ILE A 62 -3.37 5.70 -15.71
CA ILE A 62 -1.98 5.95 -15.27
C ILE A 62 -1.34 7.10 -16.05
N TYR A 63 -1.45 7.10 -17.39
CA TYR A 63 -0.79 8.10 -18.24
C TYR A 63 -1.58 9.40 -18.39
N GLY A 64 -2.86 9.40 -18.00
CA GLY A 64 -3.66 10.60 -17.78
C GLY A 64 -3.19 11.44 -16.58
N HIS A 65 -2.32 10.90 -15.72
CA HIS A 65 -1.81 11.62 -14.56
C HIS A 65 -1.03 12.90 -14.97
N PRO A 66 -1.29 14.07 -14.34
CA PRO A 66 -0.70 15.35 -14.73
C PRO A 66 0.84 15.40 -14.74
N VAL A 67 1.50 14.57 -13.92
CA VAL A 67 2.97 14.54 -13.84
C VAL A 67 3.62 14.26 -15.20
N TRP A 68 3.01 13.41 -16.04
CA TRP A 68 3.54 13.08 -17.35
C TRP A 68 3.52 14.29 -18.28
N GLN A 69 2.48 15.12 -18.21
CA GLN A 69 2.41 16.36 -18.97
C GLN A 69 3.48 17.35 -18.51
N ARG A 70 3.68 17.48 -17.19
CA ARG A 70 4.74 18.35 -16.65
C ARG A 70 6.12 17.93 -17.14
N PHE A 71 6.41 16.64 -17.14
CA PHE A 71 7.65 16.14 -17.71
C PHE A 71 7.76 16.44 -19.22
N ARG A 72 6.68 16.26 -20.00
CA ARG A 72 6.66 16.64 -21.43
C ARG A 72 6.94 18.14 -21.62
N ASP A 73 6.42 18.97 -20.74
CA ASP A 73 6.64 20.42 -20.76
C ASP A 73 8.03 20.85 -20.27
N ALA A 74 8.86 19.91 -19.81
CA ALA A 74 10.17 20.12 -19.18
C ALA A 74 10.09 20.83 -17.81
N GLU A 75 9.01 20.57 -17.08
CA GLU A 75 8.78 21.03 -15.72
C GLU A 75 8.93 19.88 -14.70
N GLY A 76 9.12 20.22 -13.42
CA GLY A 76 9.06 19.23 -12.34
C GLY A 76 10.27 18.29 -12.26
N GLN A 77 11.50 18.81 -12.44
CA GLN A 77 12.72 18.00 -12.36
C GLN A 77 12.87 17.24 -11.03
N GLU A 78 12.45 17.84 -9.90
CA GLU A 78 12.45 17.14 -8.60
C GLU A 78 11.47 15.94 -8.58
N ALA A 79 10.32 16.05 -9.24
CA ALA A 79 9.39 14.93 -9.39
C ALA A 79 9.98 13.80 -10.26
N LEU A 80 10.75 14.15 -11.29
CA LEU A 80 11.49 13.17 -12.09
C LEU A 80 12.57 12.47 -11.25
N TYR A 81 13.27 13.20 -10.37
CA TYR A 81 14.21 12.59 -9.43
C TYR A 81 13.53 11.66 -8.42
N SER A 82 12.35 12.03 -7.92
CA SER A 82 11.51 11.15 -7.11
C SER A 82 11.20 9.86 -7.87
N TYR A 83 10.77 9.95 -9.13
CA TYR A 83 10.51 8.80 -9.98
C TYR A 83 11.74 7.88 -10.12
N LEU A 84 12.93 8.43 -10.36
CA LEU A 84 14.15 7.62 -10.47
C LEU A 84 14.51 6.87 -9.19
N LEU A 85 14.49 7.55 -8.04
CA LEU A 85 14.84 6.94 -6.77
C LEU A 85 13.82 5.88 -6.34
N GLU A 86 12.53 6.21 -6.43
CA GLU A 86 11.49 5.29 -5.98
C GLU A 86 11.35 4.09 -6.95
N SER A 87 11.58 4.26 -8.26
CA SER A 87 11.65 3.15 -9.21
C SER A 87 12.79 2.20 -8.88
N ARG A 88 13.96 2.74 -8.49
CA ARG A 88 15.08 1.92 -7.99
C ARG A 88 14.66 1.08 -6.79
N HIS A 89 13.96 1.65 -5.81
CA HIS A 89 13.50 0.91 -4.64
C HIS A 89 12.48 -0.17 -5.00
N TYR A 90 11.52 0.13 -5.88
CA TYR A 90 10.53 -0.83 -6.36
C TYR A 90 11.17 -2.01 -7.10
N LEU A 91 12.15 -1.75 -7.98
CA LEU A 91 12.88 -2.79 -8.71
C LEU A 91 13.79 -3.60 -7.79
N ALA A 92 14.41 -2.98 -6.79
CA ALA A 92 15.24 -3.70 -5.82
C ALA A 92 14.41 -4.69 -4.98
N ALA A 93 13.11 -4.45 -4.87
CA ALA A 93 12.15 -5.33 -4.22
C ALA A 93 11.57 -6.40 -5.15
N ALA A 94 11.99 -6.53 -6.42
CA ALA A 94 11.42 -7.49 -7.36
C ALA A 94 11.42 -8.94 -6.84
N PRO A 95 12.55 -9.50 -6.31
CA PRO A 95 12.53 -10.85 -5.74
C PRO A 95 11.51 -11.00 -4.61
N PHE A 96 11.41 -10.00 -3.73
CA PHE A 96 10.48 -10.00 -2.61
C PHE A 96 9.03 -9.93 -3.09
N ARG A 97 8.68 -8.97 -3.96
CA ARG A 97 7.28 -8.78 -4.39
C ARG A 97 6.78 -9.86 -5.34
N MET A 98 7.64 -10.45 -6.18
CA MET A 98 7.20 -11.39 -7.20
C MET A 98 7.19 -12.85 -6.72
N ALA A 99 8.06 -13.21 -5.77
CA ALA A 99 8.21 -14.61 -5.34
C ALA A 99 6.91 -15.22 -4.76
N SER A 100 5.99 -14.43 -4.18
CA SER A 100 4.72 -14.96 -3.69
C SER A 100 3.85 -15.58 -4.81
N GLY A 101 4.05 -15.17 -6.06
CA GLY A 101 3.35 -15.73 -7.21
C GLY A 101 3.72 -17.18 -7.53
N ILE A 102 4.83 -17.70 -6.97
CA ILE A 102 5.30 -19.07 -7.22
C ILE A 102 5.31 -19.97 -5.98
N THR A 103 5.20 -19.41 -4.76
CA THR A 103 5.38 -20.16 -3.51
C THR A 103 4.26 -21.15 -3.20
N ASP A 104 3.02 -20.86 -3.61
CA ASP A 104 1.84 -21.69 -3.30
C ASP A 104 1.50 -22.71 -4.40
N ALA A 105 2.41 -22.91 -5.36
CA ALA A 105 2.24 -23.89 -6.42
C ALA A 105 2.38 -25.33 -5.89
N PHE A 106 1.25 -25.99 -5.59
CA PHE A 106 1.21 -27.40 -5.19
C PHE A 106 1.91 -28.36 -6.16
N ARG A 107 2.00 -28.00 -7.45
CA ARG A 107 2.66 -28.80 -8.49
C ARG A 107 3.40 -27.90 -9.49
N PRO A 108 4.60 -28.29 -9.94
CA PRO A 108 5.26 -27.63 -11.06
C PRO A 108 4.34 -27.63 -12.29
N SER A 109 4.06 -26.45 -12.83
CA SER A 109 3.32 -26.25 -14.07
C SER A 109 4.14 -25.39 -15.03
N GLU A 110 3.72 -25.33 -16.29
CA GLU A 110 4.32 -24.41 -17.27
C GLU A 110 4.26 -22.96 -16.80
N LEU A 111 3.09 -22.54 -16.29
CA LEU A 111 2.87 -21.23 -15.70
C LEU A 111 3.81 -20.93 -14.53
N VAL A 112 4.00 -21.87 -13.61
CA VAL A 112 4.89 -21.69 -12.45
C VAL A 112 6.36 -21.57 -12.88
N ARG A 113 6.77 -22.33 -13.91
CA ARG A 113 8.12 -22.19 -14.47
C ARG A 113 8.32 -20.83 -15.14
N LEU A 114 7.34 -20.38 -15.94
CA LEU A 114 7.37 -19.06 -16.57
C LEU A 114 7.58 -17.96 -15.52
N GLN A 115 6.77 -17.97 -14.47
CA GLN A 115 6.87 -16.99 -13.38
C GLN A 115 8.18 -17.11 -12.59
N ALA A 116 8.68 -18.32 -12.35
CA ALA A 116 9.96 -18.50 -11.67
C ALA A 116 11.15 -17.98 -12.49
N HIS A 117 11.12 -18.13 -13.82
CA HIS A 117 12.12 -17.53 -14.70
C HIS A 117 12.07 -16.00 -14.63
N HIS A 118 10.85 -15.44 -14.71
CA HIS A 118 10.64 -14.00 -14.64
C HIS A 118 11.17 -13.38 -13.33
N VAL A 119 10.92 -14.02 -12.18
CA VAL A 119 11.48 -13.59 -10.88
C VAL A 119 13.02 -13.51 -10.90
N VAL A 120 13.68 -14.47 -11.56
CA VAL A 120 15.14 -14.50 -11.64
C VAL A 120 15.67 -13.43 -12.59
N GLU A 121 14.97 -13.19 -13.70
CA GLU A 121 15.32 -12.16 -14.67
C GLU A 121 15.28 -10.76 -14.04
N GLU A 122 14.24 -10.47 -13.26
CA GLU A 122 14.03 -9.17 -12.61
C GLU A 122 14.97 -8.89 -11.42
N ALA A 123 15.71 -9.90 -10.94
CA ALA A 123 16.35 -9.86 -9.62
C ALA A 123 17.43 -8.79 -9.45
N ASP A 124 18.00 -8.26 -10.54
CA ASP A 124 19.02 -7.21 -10.52
C ASP A 124 18.66 -5.97 -11.37
N HIS A 125 17.40 -5.82 -11.75
CA HIS A 125 16.93 -4.69 -12.57
C HIS A 125 17.07 -3.32 -11.88
N ASP A 126 17.20 -3.27 -10.56
CA ASP A 126 17.46 -2.03 -9.82
C ASP A 126 18.79 -1.37 -10.23
N ARG A 127 19.76 -2.16 -10.71
CA ARG A 127 21.07 -1.68 -11.15
C ARG A 127 20.97 -0.60 -12.24
N PHE A 128 19.96 -0.65 -13.11
CA PHE A 128 19.78 0.29 -14.21
C PHE A 128 19.47 1.70 -13.67
N PHE A 129 18.57 1.78 -12.70
CA PHE A 129 18.26 3.05 -12.03
C PHE A 129 19.36 3.49 -11.06
N GLU A 130 20.05 2.56 -10.39
CA GLU A 130 21.26 2.90 -9.63
C GLU A 130 22.35 3.53 -10.51
N ASN A 131 22.55 3.00 -11.73
CA ASN A 131 23.48 3.55 -12.71
C ASN A 131 23.05 4.97 -13.11
N GLY A 132 21.76 5.17 -13.43
CA GLY A 132 21.22 6.48 -13.77
C GLY A 132 21.39 7.51 -12.65
N LEU A 133 21.10 7.13 -11.39
CA LEU A 133 21.30 7.99 -10.22
C LEU A 133 22.78 8.31 -9.96
N ALA A 134 23.69 7.37 -10.26
CA ALA A 134 25.13 7.60 -10.15
C ALA A 134 25.63 8.65 -11.16
N GLU A 135 25.07 8.69 -12.37
CA GLU A 135 25.35 9.74 -13.37
C GLU A 135 24.83 11.12 -12.93
N LEU A 136 23.85 11.17 -12.01
CA LEU A 136 23.42 12.39 -11.32
C LEU A 136 24.30 12.76 -10.10
N GLY A 137 25.38 12.00 -9.86
CA GLY A 137 26.31 12.21 -8.75
C GLY A 137 25.88 11.60 -7.42
N CYS A 138 24.83 10.77 -7.40
CA CYS A 138 24.39 10.11 -6.17
C CYS A 138 25.31 8.94 -5.80
N PRO A 139 25.90 8.89 -4.59
CA PRO A 139 26.69 7.74 -4.15
C PRO A 139 25.83 6.47 -4.04
N ARG A 140 26.29 5.37 -4.65
CA ARG A 140 25.53 4.11 -4.71
C ARG A 140 25.25 3.49 -3.34
N ASP A 141 26.19 3.61 -2.41
CA ASP A 141 26.04 3.15 -1.04
C ASP A 141 24.91 3.90 -0.32
N LEU A 142 24.78 5.20 -0.55
CA LEU A 142 23.66 5.99 -0.03
C LEU A 142 22.33 5.66 -0.72
N VAL A 143 22.31 5.50 -2.04
CA VAL A 143 21.10 5.08 -2.78
C VAL A 143 20.59 3.73 -2.27
N ARG A 144 21.51 2.80 -2.00
CA ARG A 144 21.17 1.48 -1.43
C ARG A 144 20.70 1.57 0.00
N GLU A 145 21.32 2.39 0.84
CA GLU A 145 20.95 2.51 2.26
C GLU A 145 19.60 3.23 2.46
N ALA A 146 19.25 4.17 1.57
CA ALA A 146 18.06 5.00 1.70
C ALA A 146 16.78 4.17 1.86
N ARG A 147 15.97 4.53 2.86
CA ARG A 147 14.63 3.97 3.04
C ARG A 147 13.69 4.47 1.93
N PRO A 148 12.90 3.60 1.28
CA PRO A 148 11.91 4.01 0.28
C PRO A 148 10.82 4.90 0.90
N SER A 149 10.15 5.70 0.07
CA SER A 149 8.93 6.42 0.46
C SER A 149 7.89 5.48 1.09
N PRO A 150 7.09 5.93 2.08
CA PRO A 150 6.03 5.10 2.66
C PRO A 150 5.08 4.51 1.62
N VAL A 151 4.79 5.27 0.54
CA VAL A 151 3.91 4.85 -0.56
C VAL A 151 4.62 3.85 -1.49
N THR A 152 5.95 3.92 -1.64
CA THR A 152 6.70 2.89 -2.37
C THR A 152 6.72 1.56 -1.62
N VAL A 153 6.88 1.60 -0.30
CA VAL A 153 6.75 0.41 0.55
C VAL A 153 5.34 -0.18 0.44
N GLU A 154 4.32 0.66 0.52
CA GLU A 154 2.92 0.27 0.31
C GLU A 154 2.72 -0.43 -1.05
N TRP A 155 3.28 0.12 -2.12
CA TRP A 155 3.23 -0.49 -3.45
C TRP A 155 3.93 -1.86 -3.48
N ILE A 156 5.13 -1.97 -2.91
CA ILE A 156 5.87 -3.25 -2.82
C ILE A 156 5.00 -4.33 -2.14
N HIS A 157 4.34 -3.98 -1.02
CA HIS A 157 3.48 -4.90 -0.29
C HIS A 157 2.15 -5.20 -1.00
N LEU A 158 1.56 -4.24 -1.72
CA LEU A 158 0.42 -4.52 -2.60
C LEU A 158 0.80 -5.57 -3.65
N MET A 159 1.90 -5.34 -4.38
CA MET A 159 2.32 -6.24 -5.46
C MET A 159 2.58 -7.65 -4.95
N ARG A 160 3.17 -7.75 -3.75
CA ARG A 160 3.38 -9.02 -3.08
C ARG A 160 2.07 -9.72 -2.71
N THR A 161 1.08 -8.95 -2.26
CA THR A 161 -0.25 -9.45 -1.87
C THR A 161 -1.01 -9.98 -3.09
N VAL A 162 -1.07 -9.20 -4.18
CA VAL A 162 -1.77 -9.62 -5.40
C VAL A 162 -1.05 -10.79 -6.08
N ALA A 163 0.28 -10.85 -6.01
CA ALA A 163 1.03 -12.01 -6.48
C ALA A 163 0.67 -13.28 -5.68
N ALA A 164 0.43 -13.16 -4.38
CA ALA A 164 0.00 -14.27 -3.52
C ALA A 164 -1.41 -14.81 -3.83
N TYR A 165 -2.19 -14.17 -4.69
CA TYR A 165 -3.45 -14.75 -5.20
C TYR A 165 -3.20 -15.92 -6.15
N GLY A 166 -2.02 -15.99 -6.75
CA GLY A 166 -1.55 -17.14 -7.52
C GLY A 166 -0.73 -16.76 -8.76
N PRO A 167 -0.16 -17.75 -9.45
CA PRO A 167 0.74 -17.50 -10.57
C PRO A 167 0.12 -16.72 -11.74
N LEU A 168 -1.17 -16.90 -12.00
CA LEU A 168 -1.85 -16.17 -13.08
C LEU A 168 -2.21 -14.73 -12.66
N ALA A 169 -2.60 -14.52 -11.40
CA ALA A 169 -2.78 -13.17 -10.86
C ALA A 169 -1.48 -12.36 -10.89
N ALA A 170 -0.36 -12.99 -10.50
CA ALA A 170 0.97 -12.40 -10.58
C ALA A 170 1.33 -12.02 -12.03
N ALA A 171 1.09 -12.92 -12.99
CA ALA A 171 1.35 -12.66 -14.41
C ALA A 171 0.49 -11.52 -14.98
N ILE A 172 -0.80 -11.44 -14.61
CA ILE A 172 -1.71 -10.36 -15.04
C ILE A 172 -1.29 -9.02 -14.41
N CYS A 173 -0.94 -9.01 -13.12
CA CYS A 173 -0.55 -7.76 -12.47
C CYS A 173 0.82 -7.24 -12.96
N SER A 174 1.80 -8.12 -13.17
CA SER A 174 3.10 -7.73 -13.76
C SER A 174 2.95 -7.32 -15.23
N GLY A 175 2.10 -8.04 -15.97
CA GLY A 175 1.82 -7.76 -17.37
C GLY A 175 1.32 -6.34 -17.62
N LEU A 176 0.53 -5.76 -16.72
CA LEU A 176 0.12 -4.35 -16.79
C LEU A 176 1.32 -3.39 -16.82
N LEU A 177 2.35 -3.66 -15.99
CA LEU A 177 3.56 -2.83 -15.91
C LEU A 177 4.44 -2.96 -17.16
N GLU A 178 4.45 -4.14 -17.75
CA GLU A 178 5.30 -4.50 -18.90
C GLU A 178 4.62 -4.25 -20.25
N PHE A 179 3.29 -4.06 -20.28
CA PHE A 179 2.51 -3.92 -21.51
C PHE A 179 3.03 -2.77 -22.39
N THR A 180 3.45 -1.67 -21.77
CA THR A 180 3.91 -0.46 -22.46
C THR A 180 5.30 -0.60 -23.06
N ALA A 181 6.11 -1.55 -22.57
CA ALA A 181 7.36 -1.91 -23.21
C ALA A 181 7.14 -2.42 -24.64
N GLY A 182 5.93 -2.89 -24.97
CA GLY A 182 5.55 -3.26 -26.34
C GLY A 182 5.59 -2.12 -27.36
N ASP A 183 5.44 -0.86 -26.94
CA ASP A 183 5.56 0.31 -27.83
C ASP A 183 6.96 0.92 -27.76
N LYS A 184 7.92 0.22 -28.40
CA LYS A 184 9.31 0.64 -28.47
C LYS A 184 9.48 2.08 -28.99
N ALA A 185 8.63 2.53 -29.91
CA ALA A 185 8.74 3.85 -30.50
C ALA A 185 8.36 4.94 -29.49
N ALA A 186 7.24 4.77 -28.78
CA ALA A 186 6.82 5.69 -27.74
C ALA A 186 7.85 5.74 -26.59
N VAL A 187 8.35 4.60 -26.13
CA VAL A 187 9.33 4.54 -25.04
C VAL A 187 10.68 5.16 -25.44
N THR A 188 11.15 4.92 -26.67
CA THR A 188 12.38 5.55 -27.17
C THR A 188 12.22 7.06 -27.27
N GLY A 189 11.13 7.53 -27.89
CA GLY A 189 10.87 8.96 -28.06
C GLY A 189 10.72 9.70 -26.71
N TRP A 190 10.15 9.04 -25.71
CA TRP A 190 10.09 9.56 -24.34
C TRP A 190 11.48 9.82 -23.75
N HIS A 191 12.39 8.85 -23.83
CA HIS A 191 13.74 8.98 -23.26
C HIS A 191 14.58 10.01 -24.03
N GLU A 192 14.48 10.05 -25.36
CA GLU A 192 15.11 11.08 -26.19
C GLU A 192 14.62 12.48 -25.78
N HIS A 193 13.31 12.64 -25.58
CA HIS A 193 12.71 13.91 -25.13
C HIS A 193 13.27 14.40 -23.79
N LEU A 194 13.49 13.51 -22.80
CA LEU A 194 14.08 13.89 -21.51
C LEU A 194 15.49 14.48 -21.66
N VAL A 195 16.28 13.98 -22.61
CA VAL A 195 17.63 14.50 -22.92
C VAL A 195 17.54 15.82 -23.69
N GLU A 196 16.74 15.87 -24.75
CA GLU A 196 16.60 17.05 -25.62
C GLU A 196 16.12 18.29 -24.86
N ARG A 197 15.25 18.07 -23.85
CA ARG A 197 14.71 19.13 -23.00
C ARG A 197 15.60 19.43 -21.78
N GLY A 198 16.71 18.72 -21.62
CA GLY A 198 17.67 18.93 -20.54
C GLY A 198 17.16 18.53 -19.15
N MET A 199 16.14 17.67 -19.07
CA MET A 199 15.62 17.18 -17.80
C MET A 199 16.60 16.21 -17.13
N LEU A 200 17.26 15.36 -17.93
CA LEU A 200 18.29 14.41 -17.49
C LEU A 200 19.51 14.43 -18.45
N PRO A 201 20.72 14.16 -17.94
CA PRO A 201 21.89 13.90 -18.77
C PRO A 201 21.71 12.67 -19.67
N ALA A 202 22.33 12.69 -20.85
CA ALA A 202 22.25 11.59 -21.81
C ALA A 202 22.79 10.26 -21.23
N GLU A 203 23.81 10.34 -20.38
CA GLU A 203 24.40 9.20 -19.70
C GLU A 203 23.43 8.56 -18.70
N ALA A 204 22.71 9.38 -17.92
CA ALA A 204 21.71 8.91 -16.98
C ALA A 204 20.54 8.23 -17.70
N VAL A 205 20.05 8.84 -18.79
CA VAL A 205 18.97 8.29 -19.62
C VAL A 205 19.40 6.97 -20.27
N ARG A 206 20.62 6.89 -20.81
CA ARG A 206 21.14 5.64 -21.40
C ARG A 206 21.15 4.50 -20.40
N ALA A 207 21.63 4.75 -19.18
CA ALA A 207 21.69 3.75 -18.13
C ALA A 207 20.31 3.20 -17.74
N ILE A 208 19.28 4.04 -17.76
CA ILE A 208 17.88 3.62 -17.50
C ILE A 208 17.31 2.92 -18.72
N PHE A 209 17.59 3.40 -19.94
CA PHE A 209 17.06 2.81 -21.17
C PHE A 209 17.54 1.37 -21.41
N GLU A 210 18.72 1.00 -20.89
CA GLU A 210 19.21 -0.40 -20.90
C GLU A 210 18.22 -1.38 -20.23
N HIS A 211 17.41 -0.94 -19.27
CA HIS A 211 16.31 -1.73 -18.70
C HIS A 211 15.28 -2.09 -19.78
N VAL A 212 14.79 -1.08 -20.51
CA VAL A 212 13.79 -1.26 -21.59
C VAL A 212 14.33 -2.20 -22.67
N GLU A 213 15.60 -2.06 -23.04
CA GLU A 213 16.23 -2.95 -24.02
C GLU A 213 16.31 -4.40 -23.52
N THR A 214 16.56 -4.58 -22.22
CA THR A 214 16.59 -5.89 -21.56
C THR A 214 15.20 -6.54 -21.59
N ASP A 215 14.16 -5.83 -21.14
CA ASP A 215 12.77 -6.34 -21.11
C ASP A 215 12.26 -6.70 -22.51
N LEU A 216 12.57 -5.86 -23.51
CA LEU A 216 12.27 -6.13 -24.91
C LEU A 216 12.98 -7.40 -25.42
N GLY A 217 14.24 -7.60 -25.02
CA GLY A 217 15.02 -8.78 -25.37
C GLY A 217 14.50 -10.06 -24.72
N LEU A 218 13.92 -9.95 -23.52
CA LEU A 218 13.32 -11.05 -22.78
C LEU A 218 11.85 -11.33 -23.17
N GLY A 219 11.20 -10.40 -23.88
CA GLY A 219 9.82 -10.58 -24.36
C GLY A 219 8.75 -10.34 -23.28
N HIS A 220 9.10 -9.60 -22.22
CA HIS A 220 8.26 -9.39 -21.04
C HIS A 220 6.88 -8.81 -21.36
N GLY A 221 6.78 -7.90 -22.34
CA GLY A 221 5.51 -7.31 -22.78
C GLY A 221 4.45 -8.32 -23.28
N SER A 222 4.82 -9.59 -23.50
CA SER A 222 3.89 -10.68 -23.86
C SER A 222 3.79 -11.81 -22.82
N ASN A 223 4.54 -11.79 -21.72
CA ASN A 223 4.58 -12.88 -20.73
C ASN A 223 3.20 -13.21 -20.14
N TRP A 224 2.35 -12.20 -19.96
CA TRP A 224 0.99 -12.38 -19.46
C TRP A 224 0.09 -13.17 -20.42
N ARG A 225 0.29 -13.06 -21.74
CA ARG A 225 -0.43 -13.88 -22.74
C ARG A 225 -0.02 -15.33 -22.61
N ASP A 226 1.28 -15.59 -22.56
CA ASP A 226 1.81 -16.95 -22.39
C ASP A 226 1.30 -17.59 -21.09
N ALA A 227 1.19 -16.82 -20.01
CA ALA A 227 0.60 -17.25 -18.75
C ALA A 227 -0.89 -17.66 -18.89
N ILE A 228 -1.71 -16.84 -19.57
CA ILE A 228 -3.13 -17.15 -19.82
C ILE A 228 -3.27 -18.42 -20.68
N HIS A 229 -2.47 -18.55 -21.74
CA HIS A 229 -2.48 -19.75 -22.61
C HIS A 229 -2.00 -21.00 -21.86
N ALA A 230 -1.03 -20.88 -20.96
CA ALA A 230 -0.57 -21.96 -20.10
C ALA A 230 -1.65 -22.44 -19.11
N ALA A 231 -2.51 -21.53 -18.63
CA ALA A 231 -3.66 -21.87 -17.79
C ALA A 231 -4.78 -22.59 -18.54
N LYS A 232 -4.89 -22.38 -19.87
CA LYS A 232 -5.86 -22.95 -20.82
C LYS A 232 -7.31 -22.51 -20.61
N VAL A 233 -7.79 -22.61 -19.37
CA VAL A 233 -9.16 -22.30 -18.96
C VAL A 233 -9.11 -21.56 -17.64
N VAL A 234 -9.87 -20.48 -17.51
CA VAL A 234 -9.86 -19.60 -16.34
C VAL A 234 -11.25 -19.55 -15.71
N PRO A 235 -11.39 -19.86 -14.41
CA PRO A 235 -12.64 -19.64 -13.67
C PRO A 235 -13.01 -18.17 -13.62
N VAL A 236 -14.28 -17.86 -13.90
CA VAL A 236 -14.77 -16.48 -13.99
C VAL A 236 -14.72 -15.75 -12.64
N ALA A 237 -14.98 -16.47 -11.53
CA ALA A 237 -14.85 -15.89 -10.19
C ALA A 237 -13.43 -15.40 -9.90
N GLU A 238 -12.42 -16.23 -10.20
CA GLU A 238 -11.01 -15.86 -10.00
C GLU A 238 -10.58 -14.74 -10.97
N LEU A 239 -11.07 -14.77 -12.22
CA LEU A 239 -10.78 -13.70 -13.18
C LEU A 239 -11.29 -12.34 -12.70
N ALA A 240 -12.47 -12.27 -12.10
CA ALA A 240 -12.99 -11.02 -11.53
C ALA A 240 -12.02 -10.46 -10.47
N ASP A 241 -11.53 -11.31 -9.57
CA ASP A 241 -10.56 -10.92 -8.55
C ASP A 241 -9.23 -10.43 -9.16
N TRP A 242 -8.75 -11.08 -10.22
CA TRP A 242 -7.49 -10.70 -10.87
C TRP A 242 -7.60 -9.41 -11.70
N LEU A 243 -8.73 -9.18 -12.36
CA LEU A 243 -9.00 -7.90 -13.04
C LEU A 243 -9.12 -6.76 -12.02
N ASN A 244 -9.77 -7.02 -10.88
CA ASN A 244 -9.81 -6.08 -9.77
C ASN A 244 -8.40 -5.80 -9.23
N ALA A 245 -7.55 -6.83 -9.10
CA ALA A 245 -6.17 -6.67 -8.69
C ALA A 245 -5.36 -5.81 -9.69
N ALA A 246 -5.53 -6.01 -11.01
CA ALA A 246 -4.90 -5.16 -12.02
C ALA A 246 -5.34 -3.69 -11.89
N THR A 247 -6.61 -3.42 -11.58
CA THR A 247 -7.05 -2.05 -11.29
C THR A 247 -6.41 -1.50 -10.02
N LEU A 248 -6.30 -2.29 -8.95
CA LEU A 248 -5.62 -1.86 -7.71
C LEU A 248 -4.16 -1.48 -7.98
N VAL A 249 -3.47 -2.20 -8.86
CA VAL A 249 -2.11 -1.85 -9.30
C VAL A 249 -2.10 -0.51 -10.01
N ALA A 250 -3.03 -0.25 -10.93
CA ALA A 250 -3.12 1.05 -11.61
C ALA A 250 -3.39 2.21 -10.64
N GLU A 251 -4.29 2.01 -9.68
CA GLU A 251 -4.59 2.97 -8.63
C GLU A 251 -3.40 3.25 -7.71
N MET A 252 -2.63 2.21 -7.38
CA MET A 252 -1.39 2.35 -6.61
C MET A 252 -0.35 3.15 -7.38
N ILE A 253 -0.20 2.93 -8.69
CA ILE A 253 0.73 3.72 -9.53
C ILE A 253 0.32 5.19 -9.52
N VAL A 254 -0.96 5.51 -9.72
CA VAL A 254 -1.44 6.90 -9.67
C VAL A 254 -1.19 7.52 -8.30
N ARG A 255 -1.50 6.80 -7.22
CA ARG A 255 -1.21 7.24 -5.84
C ARG A 255 0.28 7.44 -5.59
N TRP A 256 1.14 6.64 -6.19
CA TRP A 256 2.59 6.79 -6.13
C TRP A 256 3.05 8.03 -6.89
N LEU A 257 2.53 8.27 -8.10
CA LEU A 257 2.82 9.46 -8.91
C LEU A 257 2.41 10.76 -8.19
N ASP A 258 1.29 10.76 -7.46
CA ASP A 258 0.86 11.90 -6.62
C ASP A 258 1.93 12.35 -5.61
N THR A 259 2.77 11.42 -5.13
CA THR A 259 3.81 11.73 -4.14
C THR A 259 4.98 12.49 -4.73
N PHE A 260 5.22 12.38 -6.05
CA PHE A 260 6.42 12.94 -6.66
C PHE A 260 6.42 14.46 -6.73
N GLU A 261 5.23 15.06 -6.80
CA GLU A 261 5.10 16.50 -6.94
C GLU A 261 5.42 17.27 -5.66
N SER A 262 5.19 16.64 -4.50
CA SER A 262 5.20 17.34 -3.21
C SER A 262 6.07 16.65 -2.15
N GLY A 263 6.27 15.33 -2.29
CA GLY A 263 7.08 14.52 -1.40
C GLY A 263 8.56 14.87 -1.41
N LEU A 264 9.32 14.15 -0.58
CA LEU A 264 10.71 14.47 -0.25
C LEU A 264 11.75 13.61 -0.98
N ALA A 265 11.34 12.66 -1.82
CA ALA A 265 12.26 11.79 -2.55
C ALA A 265 13.18 12.58 -3.51
N GLY A 266 12.63 13.54 -4.26
CA GLY A 266 13.41 14.43 -5.12
C GLY A 266 14.38 15.32 -4.33
N ASP A 267 13.94 15.87 -3.19
CA ASP A 267 14.80 16.60 -2.25
C ASP A 267 15.97 15.74 -1.77
N LEU A 268 15.73 14.44 -1.53
CA LEU A 268 16.76 13.50 -1.14
C LEU A 268 17.81 13.34 -2.24
N VAL A 269 17.39 13.06 -3.49
CA VAL A 269 18.29 12.90 -4.64
C VAL A 269 19.22 14.10 -4.81
N THR A 270 18.69 15.32 -4.71
CA THR A 270 19.52 16.54 -4.81
C THR A 270 20.49 16.74 -3.64
N THR A 271 20.24 16.07 -2.51
CA THR A 271 21.05 16.16 -1.30
C THR A 271 22.11 15.07 -1.22
N LEU A 272 21.87 13.88 -1.80
CA LEU A 272 22.79 12.73 -1.73
C LEU A 272 24.25 13.03 -2.10
N PRO A 273 24.57 13.83 -3.14
CA PRO A 273 25.97 14.13 -3.50
C PRO A 273 26.76 14.85 -2.39
N ARG A 274 26.07 15.38 -1.38
CA ARG A 274 26.65 16.16 -0.28
C ARG A 274 26.77 15.36 1.01
N LEU A 275 26.46 14.08 0.98
CA LEU A 275 26.46 13.20 2.15
C LEU A 275 27.48 12.08 2.00
N ARG A 276 27.82 11.44 3.12
CA ARG A 276 28.59 10.19 3.16
C ARG A 276 27.98 9.27 4.21
N LEU A 277 28.07 7.97 3.98
CA LEU A 277 27.64 6.98 4.96
C LEU A 277 28.69 6.87 6.08
N ALA A 278 28.25 6.82 7.34
CA ALA A 278 29.14 6.67 8.49
C ALA A 278 29.60 5.22 8.73
N GLY A 279 29.05 4.26 7.99
CA GLY A 279 29.32 2.82 8.11
C GLY A 279 29.15 2.08 6.79
N ALA A 280 29.00 0.76 6.85
CA ALA A 280 28.72 -0.05 5.67
C ALA A 280 27.23 0.08 5.29
N ALA A 281 26.95 0.14 3.98
CA ALA A 281 25.59 0.08 3.48
C ALA A 281 24.96 -1.28 3.78
N ARG A 282 23.68 -1.29 4.12
CA ARG A 282 22.86 -2.49 4.17
C ARG A 282 22.86 -3.17 2.80
N ARG A 283 22.99 -4.50 2.79
CA ARG A 283 22.64 -5.30 1.62
C ARG A 283 21.15 -5.60 1.71
N TYR A 284 20.33 -4.85 0.99
CA TYR A 284 18.92 -5.16 0.88
C TYR A 284 18.72 -6.42 0.04
N GLY A 285 17.85 -7.31 0.50
CA GLY A 285 17.25 -8.39 -0.30
C GLY A 285 15.86 -8.01 -0.83
N GLY A 286 15.59 -6.71 -0.99
CA GLY A 286 14.29 -6.18 -1.40
C GLY A 286 13.28 -5.94 -0.27
N GLU A 287 13.48 -6.55 0.90
CA GLU A 287 12.63 -6.31 2.07
C GLU A 287 13.10 -5.07 2.85
N THR A 288 12.20 -4.11 3.06
CA THR A 288 12.43 -2.97 3.95
C THR A 288 11.81 -3.27 5.31
N ASP A 289 12.61 -3.23 6.38
CA ASP A 289 12.08 -3.32 7.73
C ASP A 289 11.33 -2.04 8.13
N GLY A 290 10.47 -2.12 9.15
CA GLY A 290 9.67 -0.97 9.55
C GLY A 290 10.40 0.04 10.43
N LEU A 291 11.62 -0.25 10.90
CA LEU A 291 12.31 0.57 11.88
C LEU A 291 13.12 1.71 11.24
N PRO A 292 13.24 2.85 11.94
CA PRO A 292 12.42 3.23 13.09
C PRO A 292 10.96 3.49 12.68
N VAL A 293 10.04 3.37 13.63
CA VAL A 293 8.66 3.83 13.43
C VAL A 293 8.62 5.36 13.59
N TRP A 294 7.96 6.02 12.65
CA TRP A 294 7.89 7.47 12.59
C TRP A 294 6.51 8.00 13.01
N PRO A 295 6.44 9.25 13.54
CA PRO A 295 5.16 9.92 13.72
C PRO A 295 4.40 10.11 12.41
N ALA A 296 3.07 10.12 12.48
CA ALA A 296 2.17 10.28 11.34
C ALA A 296 2.54 11.50 10.47
N GLU A 297 2.97 12.60 11.09
CA GLU A 297 3.37 13.82 10.39
C GLU A 297 4.66 13.67 9.60
N VAL A 298 5.58 12.79 10.01
CA VAL A 298 6.82 12.51 9.29
C VAL A 298 6.54 11.65 8.07
N TYR A 299 5.73 10.60 8.20
CA TYR A 299 5.28 9.81 7.05
C TYR A 299 4.54 10.70 6.03
N ARG A 300 3.61 11.54 6.50
CA ARG A 300 2.92 12.54 5.66
C ARG A 300 3.90 13.51 5.02
N SER A 301 4.88 14.03 5.77
CA SER A 301 5.83 14.99 5.23
C SER A 301 6.70 14.37 4.13
N PHE A 302 7.10 13.12 4.28
CA PHE A 302 7.90 12.44 3.26
C PHE A 302 7.09 12.12 2.01
N ALA A 303 5.88 11.57 2.17
CA ALA A 303 5.02 11.19 1.05
C ALA A 303 4.42 12.40 0.32
N HIS A 304 4.03 13.45 1.06
CA HIS A 304 3.15 14.50 0.57
C HIS A 304 3.67 15.93 0.81
N GLY A 305 4.90 16.05 1.27
CA GLY A 305 5.55 17.32 1.57
C GLY A 305 5.28 17.83 3.00
N PRO A 306 6.28 18.45 3.64
CA PRO A 306 6.13 19.06 4.96
C PRO A 306 5.30 20.34 4.88
N LEU A 307 4.77 20.77 6.02
CA LEU A 307 4.07 22.08 6.12
C LEU A 307 4.99 23.28 5.83
N SER A 308 6.32 23.12 5.93
CA SER A 308 7.28 24.18 5.68
C SER A 308 8.03 23.95 4.37
N GLU A 309 7.84 24.86 3.42
CA GLU A 309 8.54 24.85 2.13
C GLU A 309 10.01 25.34 2.20
N LYS A 310 10.56 25.53 3.40
CA LYS A 310 11.96 25.95 3.54
C LYS A 310 12.87 24.81 3.07
N PRO A 311 13.77 25.02 2.08
CA PRO A 311 14.59 23.94 1.53
C PRO A 311 15.43 23.19 2.58
N GLY A 312 15.96 23.92 3.58
CA GLY A 312 16.71 23.28 4.67
C GLY A 312 15.87 22.32 5.53
N VAL A 313 14.58 22.62 5.73
CA VAL A 313 13.66 21.74 6.46
C VAL A 313 13.34 20.51 5.64
N ARG A 314 12.96 20.70 4.37
CA ARG A 314 12.67 19.60 3.43
C ARG A 314 13.83 18.60 3.34
N ARG A 315 15.06 19.09 3.07
CA ARG A 315 16.26 18.25 2.99
C ARG A 315 16.60 17.54 4.30
N SER A 316 16.52 18.24 5.44
CA SER A 316 16.82 17.62 6.74
C SER A 316 15.81 16.52 7.10
N LEU A 317 14.53 16.72 6.80
CA LEU A 317 13.49 15.71 7.00
C LEU A 317 13.67 14.52 6.05
N ALA A 318 13.98 14.78 4.77
CA ALA A 318 14.26 13.75 3.78
C ALA A 318 15.41 12.84 4.25
N VAL A 319 16.51 13.46 4.68
CA VAL A 319 17.71 12.75 5.20
C VAL A 319 17.41 12.02 6.50
N ALA A 320 16.62 12.60 7.41
CA ALA A 320 16.26 11.97 8.67
C ALA A 320 15.47 10.67 8.44
N TYR A 321 14.42 10.74 7.61
CA TYR A 321 13.60 9.57 7.28
C TYR A 321 14.42 8.49 6.56
N ALA A 322 15.17 8.87 5.52
CA ALA A 322 15.86 7.92 4.64
C ALA A 322 17.01 7.17 5.33
N PHE A 323 17.73 7.82 6.25
CA PHE A 323 18.97 7.29 6.81
C PHE A 323 18.95 7.06 8.31
N SER A 324 17.95 7.57 9.04
CA SER A 324 17.84 7.38 10.49
C SER A 324 19.14 7.72 11.25
N GLY A 325 19.82 8.81 10.82
CA GLY A 325 21.05 9.31 11.47
C GLY A 325 22.35 8.60 11.08
N LYS A 326 22.35 7.71 10.08
CA LYS A 326 23.53 6.95 9.62
C LYS A 326 24.48 7.71 8.68
N VAL A 327 24.16 8.94 8.32
CA VAL A 327 24.94 9.75 7.37
C VAL A 327 25.62 10.94 8.05
N VAL A 328 26.67 11.44 7.41
CA VAL A 328 27.41 12.65 7.79
C VAL A 328 27.53 13.58 6.59
N ASP A 329 27.67 14.88 6.83
CA ASP A 329 27.89 15.85 5.75
C ASP A 329 29.28 15.61 5.11
N ALA A 330 29.31 15.55 3.78
CA ALA A 330 30.55 15.54 3.01
C ALA A 330 31.19 16.94 2.93
N ASP A 331 30.39 17.96 3.22
CA ASP A 331 30.72 19.39 3.24
C ASP A 331 30.25 20.06 4.54
N SER A 332 30.24 21.39 4.61
CA SER A 332 29.86 22.16 5.82
C SER A 332 28.39 22.57 5.86
N THR A 333 27.48 21.77 5.30
CA THR A 333 26.04 22.07 5.25
C THR A 333 25.29 21.95 6.56
N GLY A 334 25.68 21.01 7.43
CA GLY A 334 24.98 20.72 8.68
C GLY A 334 23.61 20.05 8.51
N ILE A 335 23.31 19.51 7.32
CA ILE A 335 22.02 18.84 7.04
C ILE A 335 21.98 17.51 7.79
N ALA A 336 23.05 16.71 7.70
CA ALA A 336 23.14 15.41 8.37
C ALA A 336 23.06 15.57 9.89
N GLU A 337 23.73 16.57 10.46
CA GLU A 337 23.67 16.85 11.89
C GLU A 337 22.27 17.28 12.33
N THR A 338 21.59 18.13 11.55
CA THR A 338 20.20 18.52 11.83
C THR A 338 19.26 17.32 11.78
N ALA A 339 19.41 16.47 10.75
CA ALA A 339 18.64 15.24 10.59
C ALA A 339 18.85 14.28 11.77
N LYS A 340 20.10 14.06 12.19
CA LYS A 340 20.45 13.22 13.34
C LYS A 340 19.81 13.72 14.64
N ASN A 341 19.85 15.03 14.89
CA ASN A 341 19.21 15.64 16.05
C ASN A 341 17.66 15.54 16.00
N PHE A 342 17.06 15.48 14.80
CA PHE A 342 15.65 15.21 14.64
C PHE A 342 15.31 13.74 14.94
N VAL A 343 16.07 12.80 14.37
CA VAL A 343 15.92 11.34 14.59
C VAL A 343 15.90 11.04 16.09
N ALA A 344 16.89 11.53 16.85
CA ALA A 344 17.02 11.28 18.29
C ALA A 344 15.81 11.75 19.15
N ARG A 345 14.93 12.59 18.60
CA ARG A 345 13.73 13.10 19.28
C ARG A 345 12.44 12.44 18.81
N ALA A 346 12.39 12.03 17.54
CA ALA A 346 11.15 11.67 16.87
C ALA A 346 11.06 10.18 16.51
N ALA A 347 12.19 9.52 16.20
CA ALA A 347 12.21 8.12 15.82
C ALA A 347 11.89 7.22 17.01
N ARG A 348 11.18 6.12 16.75
CA ARG A 348 10.97 5.02 17.70
C ARG A 348 11.75 3.82 17.19
N ASP A 349 12.90 3.58 17.79
CA ASP A 349 13.94 2.68 17.30
C ASP A 349 14.32 1.57 18.30
N LEU A 350 13.52 1.38 19.36
CA LEU A 350 13.69 0.26 20.26
C LEU A 350 13.49 -1.04 19.48
N ASP A 351 14.56 -1.82 19.37
CA ASP A 351 14.64 -3.02 18.54
C ASP A 351 14.55 -4.31 19.37
N ARG A 352 14.44 -4.23 20.70
CA ARG A 352 14.35 -5.41 21.56
C ARG A 352 13.53 -5.13 22.81
N GLY A 353 12.75 -6.11 23.24
CA GLY A 353 12.16 -6.16 24.58
C GLY A 353 12.35 -7.54 25.18
N ASP A 354 12.89 -7.59 26.40
CA ASP A 354 13.18 -8.81 27.13
C ASP A 354 12.05 -9.17 28.14
N SER A 355 11.02 -8.34 28.21
CA SER A 355 9.83 -8.50 29.07
C SER A 355 8.57 -7.99 28.37
N ALA A 356 7.40 -8.42 28.84
CA ALA A 356 6.12 -7.94 28.34
C ALA A 356 6.03 -6.41 28.44
N GLU A 357 6.45 -5.82 29.56
CA GLU A 357 6.39 -4.37 29.78
C GLU A 357 7.31 -3.57 28.84
N GLU A 358 8.42 -4.18 28.40
CA GLU A 358 9.29 -3.55 27.40
C GLU A 358 8.70 -3.64 25.99
N LEU A 359 8.12 -4.79 25.63
CA LEU A 359 7.40 -4.93 24.36
C LEU A 359 6.17 -4.02 24.30
N GLU A 360 5.45 -3.84 25.41
CA GLU A 360 4.36 -2.88 25.53
C GLU A 360 4.82 -1.45 25.26
N LYS A 361 5.94 -1.03 25.86
CA LYS A 361 6.51 0.30 25.58
C LYS A 361 6.89 0.47 24.10
N ILE A 362 7.35 -0.59 23.46
CA ILE A 362 7.66 -0.59 22.03
C ILE A 362 6.39 -0.36 21.22
N VAL A 363 5.36 -1.18 21.40
CA VAL A 363 4.11 -1.06 20.63
C VAL A 363 3.34 0.22 20.95
N ASP A 364 3.38 0.71 22.19
CA ASP A 364 2.83 2.03 22.57
C ASP A 364 3.56 3.15 21.84
N GLY A 365 4.88 3.04 21.74
CA GLY A 365 5.69 3.99 20.98
C GLY A 365 5.26 4.05 19.51
N TRP A 366 4.83 2.93 18.94
CA TRP A 366 4.40 2.84 17.54
C TRP A 366 3.06 3.51 17.25
N LEU A 367 2.21 3.72 18.27
CA LEU A 367 0.93 4.44 18.11
C LEU A 367 1.12 5.85 17.51
N THR A 368 2.30 6.44 17.66
CA THR A 368 2.65 7.71 17.02
C THR A 368 2.47 7.72 15.49
N ALA A 369 2.50 6.56 14.83
CA ALA A 369 2.29 6.44 13.38
C ALA A 369 0.85 6.72 12.96
N ILE A 370 -0.12 6.50 13.84
CA ILE A 370 -1.56 6.65 13.57
C ILE A 370 -2.21 7.76 14.43
N ASP A 371 -1.66 8.02 15.61
CA ASP A 371 -2.04 9.15 16.45
C ASP A 371 -1.67 10.45 15.72
N GLY A 372 -2.61 11.39 15.68
CA GLY A 372 -2.42 12.66 14.96
C GLY A 372 -2.58 12.56 13.44
N HIS A 373 -2.91 11.39 12.90
CA HIS A 373 -3.17 11.24 11.47
C HIS A 373 -4.26 12.20 10.96
N GLN A 374 -4.07 12.75 9.76
CA GLN A 374 -4.95 13.79 9.21
C GLN A 374 -6.41 13.33 9.06
N LEU A 375 -6.63 12.04 8.76
CA LEU A 375 -7.98 11.45 8.68
C LEU A 375 -8.83 11.77 9.91
N TRP A 376 -8.28 11.72 11.12
CA TRP A 376 -9.04 11.98 12.35
C TRP A 376 -9.56 13.42 12.42
N SER A 377 -8.74 14.39 11.98
CA SER A 377 -9.16 15.79 11.91
C SER A 377 -10.22 16.00 10.83
N GLU A 378 -10.13 15.31 9.71
CA GLU A 378 -11.09 15.44 8.60
C GLU A 378 -12.43 14.80 8.97
N LEU A 379 -12.43 13.61 9.59
CA LEU A 379 -13.63 12.95 10.09
C LEU A 379 -14.33 13.73 11.22
N SER A 380 -13.61 14.56 11.98
CA SER A 380 -14.19 15.30 13.11
C SER A 380 -14.53 16.77 12.81
N GLN A 381 -13.84 17.41 11.87
CA GLN A 381 -13.96 18.85 11.62
C GLN A 381 -14.44 19.19 10.20
N ARG A 382 -14.25 18.31 9.23
CA ARG A 382 -14.58 18.51 7.81
C ARG A 382 -15.29 17.29 7.24
N THR A 383 -16.13 16.69 8.06
CA THR A 383 -16.79 15.42 7.80
C THR A 383 -17.65 15.52 6.55
N THR A 384 -17.52 14.54 5.65
CA THR A 384 -18.44 14.32 4.54
C THR A 384 -18.96 12.90 4.58
N PHE A 385 -20.18 12.68 4.09
CA PHE A 385 -20.75 11.33 4.04
C PHE A 385 -19.89 10.35 3.23
N PRO A 386 -19.35 10.71 2.04
CA PRO A 386 -18.45 9.81 1.30
C PRO A 386 -17.19 9.43 2.08
N LEU A 387 -16.59 10.36 2.84
CA LEU A 387 -15.42 10.07 3.66
C LEU A 387 -15.76 9.09 4.79
N VAL A 388 -16.89 9.29 5.48
CA VAL A 388 -17.34 8.38 6.54
C VAL A 388 -17.73 7.01 5.97
N TYR A 389 -18.44 6.99 4.85
CA TYR A 389 -18.85 5.76 4.17
C TYR A 389 -17.63 4.95 3.71
N GLY A 390 -16.66 5.61 3.08
CA GLY A 390 -15.41 5.01 2.67
C GLY A 390 -14.59 4.48 3.84
N TRP A 391 -14.46 5.26 4.92
CA TRP A 391 -13.82 4.79 6.16
C TRP A 391 -14.48 3.50 6.69
N MET A 392 -15.81 3.42 6.68
CA MET A 392 -16.54 2.22 7.11
C MET A 392 -16.36 1.04 6.15
N VAL A 393 -16.35 1.26 4.84
CA VAL A 393 -16.11 0.22 3.83
C VAL A 393 -14.70 -0.37 3.94
N GLU A 394 -13.68 0.47 4.12
CA GLU A 394 -12.31 -0.03 4.27
C GLU A 394 -12.12 -0.81 5.58
N ASN A 395 -12.76 -0.38 6.68
CA ASN A 395 -12.75 -1.15 7.92
C ASN A 395 -13.56 -2.45 7.82
N TYR A 396 -14.65 -2.48 7.04
CA TYR A 396 -15.34 -3.73 6.71
C TYR A 396 -14.37 -4.73 6.06
N HIS A 397 -13.63 -4.30 5.03
CA HIS A 397 -12.68 -5.19 4.36
C HIS A 397 -11.56 -5.64 5.30
N TYR A 398 -11.03 -4.75 6.14
CA TYR A 398 -10.04 -5.08 7.15
C TYR A 398 -10.54 -6.15 8.12
N VAL A 399 -11.67 -5.90 8.78
CA VAL A 399 -12.24 -6.80 9.80
C VAL A 399 -12.70 -8.12 9.18
N ALA A 400 -13.33 -8.09 7.99
CA ALA A 400 -13.69 -9.31 7.27
C ALA A 400 -12.48 -10.15 6.83
N GLY A 401 -11.27 -9.56 6.83
CA GLY A 401 -10.01 -10.20 6.51
C GLY A 401 -9.35 -10.95 7.67
N ILE A 402 -9.90 -10.91 8.90
CA ILE A 402 -9.28 -11.48 10.11
C ILE A 402 -8.79 -12.92 9.94
N TRP A 403 -9.61 -13.77 9.32
CA TRP A 403 -9.30 -15.18 9.10
C TRP A 403 -8.06 -15.38 8.21
N GLN A 404 -7.74 -14.42 7.34
CA GLN A 404 -6.58 -14.52 6.44
C GLN A 404 -5.27 -14.43 7.21
N HIS A 405 -5.17 -13.51 8.18
CA HIS A 405 -3.95 -13.28 8.93
C HIS A 405 -3.91 -14.03 10.27
N ALA A 406 -5.00 -14.05 11.04
CA ALA A 406 -5.03 -14.86 12.26
C ALA A 406 -4.98 -16.37 11.94
N GLY A 407 -5.67 -16.81 10.88
CA GLY A 407 -5.59 -18.20 10.41
C GLY A 407 -4.18 -18.61 9.97
N ALA A 408 -3.45 -17.70 9.33
CA ALA A 408 -2.06 -17.93 8.96
C ALA A 408 -1.13 -17.96 10.20
N ALA A 409 -1.34 -17.08 11.18
CA ALA A 409 -0.62 -17.13 12.46
C ALA A 409 -0.85 -18.46 13.19
N LEU A 410 -2.09 -18.94 13.22
CA LEU A 410 -2.48 -20.22 13.83
C LEU A 410 -1.77 -21.41 13.19
N SER A 411 -1.61 -21.37 11.87
CA SER A 411 -0.89 -22.39 11.11
C SER A 411 0.61 -22.36 11.38
N ALA A 412 1.21 -21.17 11.43
CA ALA A 412 2.65 -20.96 11.59
C ALA A 412 3.13 -21.11 13.04
N CYS A 413 2.31 -20.76 14.04
CA CYS A 413 2.68 -20.79 15.45
C CYS A 413 2.83 -22.25 15.93
N PRO A 414 4.02 -22.72 16.37
CA PRO A 414 4.18 -24.09 16.85
C PRO A 414 3.69 -24.28 18.30
N ASP A 415 3.64 -23.22 19.10
CA ASP A 415 3.29 -23.29 20.53
C ASP A 415 1.79 -23.51 20.73
N PRO A 416 1.34 -24.59 21.40
CA PRO A 416 -0.08 -24.87 21.59
C PRO A 416 -0.78 -23.89 22.55
N VAL A 417 -0.05 -23.27 23.48
CA VAL A 417 -0.61 -22.31 24.45
C VAL A 417 -0.85 -20.98 23.76
N VAL A 418 0.15 -20.43 23.07
CA VAL A 418 -0.02 -19.18 22.30
C VAL A 418 -1.05 -19.36 21.19
N ARG A 419 -1.05 -20.52 20.52
CA ARG A 419 -2.05 -20.83 19.49
C ARG A 419 -3.48 -20.87 20.05
N ALA A 420 -3.68 -21.31 21.29
CA ALA A 420 -5.00 -21.31 21.91
C ALA A 420 -5.54 -19.87 22.09
N GLU A 421 -4.70 -18.92 22.49
CA GLU A 421 -5.09 -17.50 22.54
C GLU A 421 -5.39 -16.92 21.16
N LEU A 422 -4.59 -17.27 20.15
CA LEU A 422 -4.88 -16.87 18.77
C LEU A 422 -6.21 -17.47 18.25
N VAL A 423 -6.59 -18.69 18.68
CA VAL A 423 -7.89 -19.29 18.33
C VAL A 423 -9.02 -18.53 18.99
N ARG A 424 -8.85 -18.16 20.26
CA ARG A 424 -9.82 -17.37 21.00
C ARG A 424 -10.04 -16.02 20.30
N HIS A 425 -8.96 -15.29 20.02
CA HIS A 425 -9.02 -14.02 19.29
C HIS A 425 -9.71 -14.16 17.93
N LEU A 426 -9.34 -15.16 17.11
CA LEU A 426 -10.02 -15.37 15.82
C LEU A 426 -11.52 -15.68 16.00
N THR A 427 -11.90 -16.42 17.05
CA THR A 427 -13.30 -16.76 17.31
C THR A 427 -14.11 -15.53 17.70
N GLU A 428 -13.53 -14.65 18.50
CA GLU A 428 -14.13 -13.39 18.93
C GLU A 428 -14.38 -12.46 17.71
N GLU A 429 -13.39 -12.34 16.83
CA GLU A 429 -13.42 -11.43 15.69
C GLU A 429 -14.18 -11.96 14.45
N PHE A 430 -14.45 -13.27 14.37
CA PHE A 430 -14.89 -13.94 13.14
C PHE A 430 -16.15 -13.31 12.50
N ASP A 431 -17.11 -12.90 13.32
CA ASP A 431 -18.40 -12.37 12.87
C ASP A 431 -18.45 -10.84 12.78
N HIS A 432 -17.39 -10.13 13.19
CA HIS A 432 -17.35 -8.67 13.18
C HIS A 432 -17.52 -8.10 11.75
N GLY A 433 -16.99 -8.78 10.72
CA GLY A 433 -17.19 -8.34 9.32
C GLY A 433 -18.67 -8.27 8.90
N SER A 434 -19.50 -9.20 9.40
CA SER A 434 -20.95 -9.18 9.16
C SER A 434 -21.63 -8.01 9.86
N MET A 435 -21.16 -7.64 11.05
CA MET A 435 -21.64 -6.45 11.79
C MET A 435 -21.42 -5.17 10.97
N PHE A 436 -20.22 -4.97 10.45
CA PHE A 436 -19.88 -3.82 9.60
C PHE A 436 -20.72 -3.79 8.33
N ARG A 437 -20.80 -4.92 7.62
CA ARG A 437 -21.60 -5.02 6.39
C ARG A 437 -23.05 -4.63 6.63
N ASN A 438 -23.67 -5.15 7.69
CA ASN A 438 -25.05 -4.82 8.05
C ASN A 438 -25.23 -3.32 8.36
N GLY A 439 -24.28 -2.71 9.07
CA GLY A 439 -24.28 -1.27 9.34
C GLY A 439 -24.20 -0.42 8.08
N ILE A 440 -23.29 -0.78 7.16
CA ILE A 440 -23.12 -0.09 5.87
C ILE A 440 -24.38 -0.27 5.01
N GLU A 441 -24.90 -1.49 4.86
CA GLU A 441 -26.09 -1.76 4.04
C GLU A 441 -27.35 -1.07 4.58
N THR A 442 -27.48 -0.95 5.91
CA THR A 442 -28.57 -0.24 6.57
C THR A 442 -28.42 1.27 6.46
N GLY A 443 -27.20 1.78 6.60
CA GLY A 443 -26.92 3.21 6.70
C GLY A 443 -26.63 3.93 5.39
N ARG A 444 -26.41 3.21 4.30
CA ARG A 444 -26.11 3.79 2.98
C ARG A 444 -27.21 4.70 2.41
N GLY A 445 -28.45 4.54 2.90
CA GLY A 445 -29.62 5.31 2.47
C GLY A 445 -29.87 5.22 0.97
N ASP A 446 -30.66 6.17 0.44
CA ASP A 446 -30.96 6.25 -0.99
C ASP A 446 -29.70 6.52 -1.84
N ARG A 447 -28.68 7.15 -1.25
CA ARG A 447 -27.47 7.63 -1.94
C ARG A 447 -26.68 6.50 -2.61
N TYR A 448 -26.57 5.34 -1.94
CA TYR A 448 -25.83 4.19 -2.45
C TYR A 448 -26.64 2.88 -2.40
N GLN A 449 -27.98 2.97 -2.45
CA GLN A 449 -28.88 1.82 -2.32
C GLN A 449 -28.59 0.68 -3.32
N ASP A 450 -28.12 1.03 -4.51
CA ASP A 450 -27.82 0.09 -5.60
C ASP A 450 -26.36 -0.39 -5.62
N LEU A 451 -25.55 0.01 -4.62
CA LEU A 451 -24.17 -0.46 -4.45
C LEU A 451 -24.10 -1.61 -3.44
N PRO A 452 -24.04 -2.89 -3.88
CA PRO A 452 -23.80 -3.97 -2.94
C PRO A 452 -22.38 -3.86 -2.40
N VAL A 453 -22.25 -3.88 -1.06
CA VAL A 453 -20.94 -3.78 -0.37
C VAL A 453 -19.98 -4.87 -0.85
N ALA A 454 -20.49 -6.06 -1.19
CA ALA A 454 -19.69 -7.16 -1.71
C ALA A 454 -19.08 -6.92 -3.11
N ALA A 455 -19.63 -5.99 -3.91
CA ALA A 455 -19.05 -5.60 -5.20
C ALA A 455 -18.15 -4.36 -5.09
N MET A 456 -18.04 -3.77 -3.91
CA MET A 456 -17.09 -2.71 -3.65
C MET A 456 -15.72 -3.33 -3.40
N ARG A 457 -14.73 -2.88 -4.16
CA ARG A 457 -13.34 -3.26 -3.98
C ARG A 457 -12.72 -2.47 -2.85
N PRO A 458 -11.85 -3.11 -2.03
CA PRO A 458 -11.03 -2.38 -1.08
C PRO A 458 -10.08 -1.40 -1.80
N LEU A 459 -9.55 -0.42 -1.08
CA LEU A 459 -8.45 0.39 -1.57
C LEU A 459 -7.15 -0.42 -1.69
N PRO A 460 -6.22 -0.01 -2.57
CA PRO A 460 -4.89 -0.61 -2.65
C PRO A 460 -4.15 -0.62 -1.30
N THR A 461 -4.32 0.44 -0.50
CA THR A 461 -3.77 0.54 0.87
C THR A 461 -4.32 -0.52 1.81
N THR A 462 -5.61 -0.82 1.72
CA THR A 462 -6.30 -1.83 2.53
C THR A 462 -5.81 -3.23 2.18
N VAL A 463 -5.65 -3.52 0.89
CA VAL A 463 -5.10 -4.81 0.43
C VAL A 463 -3.64 -4.97 0.85
N ALA A 464 -2.81 -3.94 0.67
CA ALA A 464 -1.42 -3.96 1.11
C ALA A 464 -1.27 -4.20 2.62
N PHE A 465 -2.13 -3.56 3.42
CA PHE A 465 -2.15 -3.70 4.88
C PHE A 465 -2.53 -5.13 5.31
N LEU A 466 -3.66 -5.65 4.80
CA LEU A 466 -4.12 -7.02 5.09
C LEU A 466 -3.13 -8.09 4.66
N GLY A 467 -2.60 -7.96 3.44
CA GLY A 467 -1.62 -8.90 2.91
C GLY A 467 -0.33 -8.91 3.71
N THR A 468 0.10 -7.75 4.23
CA THR A 468 1.28 -7.69 5.10
C THR A 468 1.03 -8.32 6.47
N LEU A 469 -0.15 -8.16 7.07
CA LEU A 469 -0.50 -8.88 8.30
C LEU A 469 -0.48 -10.39 8.07
N ARG A 470 -1.05 -10.86 6.96
CA ARG A 470 -1.01 -12.27 6.57
C ARG A 470 0.44 -12.73 6.37
N GLU A 471 1.24 -12.00 5.62
CA GLU A 471 2.62 -12.39 5.37
C GLU A 471 3.45 -12.44 6.66
N LEU A 472 3.34 -11.39 7.49
CA LEU A 472 4.00 -11.34 8.79
C LEU A 472 3.62 -12.54 9.63
N SER A 473 2.33 -12.89 9.68
CA SER A 473 1.86 -14.06 10.42
C SER A 473 2.42 -15.39 9.93
N GLN A 474 2.66 -15.53 8.62
CA GLN A 474 3.22 -16.76 8.03
C GLN A 474 4.72 -16.89 8.30
N ARG A 475 5.47 -15.79 8.17
CA ARG A 475 6.94 -15.80 8.25
C ARG A 475 7.48 -15.63 9.67
N ASP A 476 6.77 -14.86 10.49
CA ASP A 476 7.14 -14.52 11.84
C ASP A 476 5.90 -14.31 12.73
N TRP A 477 5.38 -15.42 13.24
CA TRP A 477 4.22 -15.40 14.14
C TRP A 477 4.47 -14.59 15.43
N LYS A 478 5.73 -14.43 15.87
CA LYS A 478 6.06 -13.59 17.05
C LYS A 478 5.95 -12.12 16.71
N GLY A 479 6.49 -11.73 15.55
CA GLY A 479 6.29 -10.39 14.99
C GLY A 479 4.80 -10.09 14.78
N TYR A 480 4.02 -11.06 14.33
CA TYR A 480 2.56 -10.91 14.22
C TYR A 480 1.89 -10.69 15.58
N VAL A 481 2.31 -11.37 16.65
CA VAL A 481 1.79 -11.09 18.01
C VAL A 481 2.08 -9.65 18.44
N LEU A 482 3.27 -9.11 18.15
CA LEU A 482 3.58 -7.69 18.40
C LEU A 482 2.67 -6.76 17.59
N ALA A 483 2.46 -7.06 16.30
CA ALA A 483 1.57 -6.31 15.44
C ALA A 483 0.12 -6.36 15.95
N LEU A 484 -0.35 -7.52 16.41
CA LEU A 484 -1.67 -7.67 16.99
C LEU A 484 -1.82 -6.83 18.27
N ALA A 485 -0.84 -6.86 19.16
CA ALA A 485 -0.83 -6.02 20.35
C ALA A 485 -0.87 -4.52 20.01
N PHE A 486 -0.13 -4.08 18.98
CA PHE A 486 -0.22 -2.71 18.46
C PHE A 486 -1.64 -2.36 17.98
N LEU A 487 -2.28 -3.25 17.20
CA LEU A 487 -3.63 -3.02 16.66
C LEU A 487 -4.68 -2.96 17.78
N GLN A 488 -4.64 -3.89 18.74
CA GLN A 488 -5.57 -3.90 19.88
C GLN A 488 -5.38 -2.67 20.78
N ARG A 489 -4.14 -2.23 21.01
CA ARG A 489 -3.88 -1.03 21.81
C ARG A 489 -4.27 0.27 21.11
N SER A 490 -4.32 0.29 19.78
CA SER A 490 -4.88 1.43 19.04
C SER A 490 -6.37 1.67 19.34
N LEU A 491 -7.06 0.64 19.83
CA LEU A 491 -8.46 0.67 20.27
C LEU A 491 -8.59 0.93 21.78
N GLY A 492 -7.49 1.23 22.47
CA GLY A 492 -7.37 1.30 23.93
C GLY A 492 -8.56 1.96 24.62
N THR A 493 -9.32 1.14 25.34
CA THR A 493 -10.48 1.54 26.13
C THR A 493 -10.08 1.66 27.60
N SER A 494 -10.79 2.50 28.35
CA SER A 494 -10.58 2.62 29.79
C SER A 494 -11.23 1.43 30.51
N GLU A 495 -10.77 1.10 31.73
CA GLU A 495 -11.26 -0.02 32.58
C GLU A 495 -12.80 -0.12 32.76
N HIS A 496 -13.60 0.86 32.31
CA HIS A 496 -15.05 0.97 32.53
C HIS A 496 -15.91 1.28 31.28
N GLY A 497 -15.42 1.06 30.06
CA GLY A 497 -16.18 1.30 28.81
C GLY A 497 -15.33 1.92 27.70
N LEU A 498 -15.94 2.30 26.56
CA LEU A 498 -15.23 3.11 25.57
C LEU A 498 -14.63 4.32 26.29
N GLY A 499 -13.30 4.46 26.19
CA GLY A 499 -12.61 5.60 26.80
C GLY A 499 -13.19 6.92 26.30
N GLU A 500 -13.05 8.00 27.09
CA GLU A 500 -13.54 9.33 26.71
C GLU A 500 -13.04 9.79 25.33
N ARG A 501 -11.87 9.29 24.89
CA ARG A 501 -11.33 9.52 23.54
C ARG A 501 -12.28 9.01 22.45
N HIS A 502 -12.70 7.75 22.51
CA HIS A 502 -13.53 7.11 21.47
C HIS A 502 -14.98 7.62 21.50
N GLU A 503 -15.60 7.70 22.68
CA GLU A 503 -16.95 8.31 22.81
C GLU A 503 -16.94 9.80 22.44
N GLY A 504 -15.86 10.51 22.76
CA GLY A 504 -15.64 11.89 22.32
C GLY A 504 -15.62 12.02 20.80
N PHE A 505 -14.91 11.13 20.11
CA PHE A 505 -14.87 11.07 18.66
C PHE A 505 -16.26 10.85 18.06
N TYR A 506 -16.98 9.81 18.48
CA TYR A 506 -18.33 9.54 17.96
C TYR A 506 -19.31 10.68 18.23
N ARG A 507 -19.25 11.29 19.42
CA ARG A 507 -20.10 12.44 19.76
C ARG A 507 -19.82 13.64 18.83
N VAL A 508 -18.56 13.92 18.51
CA VAL A 508 -18.18 14.98 17.57
C VAL A 508 -18.66 14.64 16.17
N LEU A 509 -18.41 13.42 15.70
CA LEU A 509 -18.80 12.94 14.38
C LEU A 509 -20.32 13.00 14.16
N PHE A 510 -21.11 12.49 15.12
CA PHE A 510 -22.58 12.52 15.06
C PHE A 510 -23.15 13.92 15.19
N GLY A 511 -22.47 14.81 15.93
CA GLY A 511 -22.83 16.22 15.98
C GLY A 511 -22.59 16.94 14.65
N ALA A 512 -21.50 16.60 13.95
CA ALA A 512 -21.14 17.20 12.67
C ALA A 512 -21.96 16.65 11.49
N LEU A 513 -22.26 15.35 11.48
CA LEU A 513 -22.95 14.67 10.39
C LEU A 513 -23.96 13.62 10.92
N PRO A 514 -25.14 14.03 11.43
CA PRO A 514 -26.10 13.11 12.05
C PRO A 514 -26.57 11.96 11.12
N GLU A 515 -26.64 12.21 9.82
CA GLU A 515 -27.02 11.23 8.79
C GLU A 515 -26.07 10.03 8.69
N CYS A 516 -24.82 10.14 9.17
CA CYS A 516 -23.89 9.01 9.15
C CYS A 516 -24.07 8.05 10.32
N MET A 517 -24.89 8.40 11.32
CA MET A 517 -25.10 7.57 12.52
C MET A 517 -25.43 6.11 12.21
N PRO A 518 -26.33 5.78 11.26
CA PRO A 518 -26.64 4.38 10.98
C PRO A 518 -25.46 3.58 10.42
N VAL A 519 -24.59 4.22 9.61
CA VAL A 519 -23.40 3.58 9.04
C VAL A 519 -22.37 3.33 10.15
N VAL A 520 -22.10 4.35 10.96
CA VAL A 520 -21.03 4.35 11.97
C VAL A 520 -21.44 3.59 13.25
N ALA A 521 -22.73 3.36 13.46
CA ALA A 521 -23.23 2.60 14.62
C ALA A 521 -22.58 1.22 14.73
N ALA A 522 -22.25 0.56 13.61
CA ALA A 522 -21.54 -0.72 13.61
C ALA A 522 -20.12 -0.61 14.16
N MET A 523 -19.34 0.40 13.78
CA MET A 523 -18.00 0.63 14.35
C MET A 523 -18.10 0.91 15.86
N ARG A 524 -19.03 1.77 16.28
CA ARG A 524 -19.22 2.04 17.71
C ARG A 524 -19.64 0.78 18.48
N GLN A 525 -20.46 -0.09 17.87
CA GLN A 525 -20.85 -1.36 18.48
C GLN A 525 -19.67 -2.32 18.59
N HIS A 526 -18.84 -2.41 17.55
CA HIS A 526 -17.59 -3.17 17.57
C HIS A 526 -16.70 -2.74 18.73
N ASP A 527 -16.39 -1.44 18.86
CA ASP A 527 -15.56 -0.93 19.97
C ASP A 527 -16.15 -1.25 21.36
N LEU A 528 -17.49 -1.28 21.48
CA LEU A 528 -18.18 -1.67 22.71
C LEU A 528 -18.05 -3.16 23.00
N GLU A 529 -18.03 -4.00 21.97
CA GLU A 529 -17.85 -5.45 22.09
C GLU A 529 -16.41 -5.79 22.44
N ASP A 530 -15.42 -5.20 21.77
CA ASP A 530 -13.99 -5.33 22.09
C ASP A 530 -13.69 -4.96 23.55
N THR A 531 -14.31 -3.88 24.03
CA THR A 531 -14.17 -3.47 25.43
C THR A 531 -14.73 -4.50 26.40
N LYS A 532 -15.87 -5.14 26.07
CA LYS A 532 -16.47 -6.18 26.93
C LYS A 532 -15.64 -7.46 26.93
N LEU A 533 -14.97 -7.75 25.81
CA LEU A 533 -14.10 -8.91 25.67
C LEU A 533 -12.74 -8.69 26.34
N GLY A 534 -12.36 -7.44 26.62
CA GLY A 534 -11.14 -7.13 27.37
C GLY A 534 -9.88 -7.13 26.52
N HIS A 535 -9.98 -6.83 25.22
CA HIS A 535 -8.84 -6.92 24.29
C HIS A 535 -7.61 -6.09 24.69
N GLY A 536 -7.78 -5.05 25.51
CA GLY A 536 -6.65 -4.32 26.11
C GLY A 536 -5.85 -5.15 27.11
N ASP A 537 -6.51 -5.94 27.96
CA ASP A 537 -5.87 -6.85 28.91
C ASP A 537 -5.32 -8.09 28.19
N ASP A 538 -6.03 -8.57 27.16
CA ASP A 538 -5.60 -9.69 26.31
C ASP A 538 -4.23 -9.44 25.65
N SER A 539 -3.96 -8.20 25.23
CA SER A 539 -2.66 -7.81 24.67
C SER A 539 -1.51 -8.03 25.67
N HIS A 540 -1.70 -7.63 26.94
CA HIS A 540 -0.69 -7.80 27.98
C HIS A 540 -0.45 -9.28 28.29
N GLU A 541 -1.53 -10.06 28.41
CA GLU A 541 -1.45 -11.50 28.65
C GLU A 541 -0.74 -12.22 27.51
N LEU A 542 -1.04 -11.88 26.25
CA LEU A 542 -0.42 -12.47 25.08
C LEU A 542 1.08 -12.13 24.98
N LEU A 543 1.48 -10.89 25.31
CA LEU A 543 2.89 -10.49 25.37
C LEU A 543 3.65 -11.15 26.53
N THR A 544 3.00 -11.36 27.67
CA THR A 544 3.55 -12.12 28.80
C THR A 544 3.77 -13.57 28.41
N LEU A 545 2.76 -14.22 27.82
CA LEU A 545 2.87 -15.58 27.31
C LEU A 545 3.98 -15.71 26.27
N LEU A 546 4.14 -14.71 25.39
CA LEU A 546 5.21 -14.69 24.40
C LEU A 546 6.59 -14.63 25.06
N THR A 547 6.81 -13.68 25.98
CA THR A 547 8.13 -13.41 26.59
C THR A 547 8.55 -14.44 27.64
N ASP A 548 7.60 -15.04 28.36
CA ASP A 548 7.88 -16.14 29.30
C ASP A 548 8.40 -17.40 28.59
N ARG A 549 8.07 -17.56 27.31
CA ARG A 549 8.31 -18.80 26.54
C ARG A 549 9.34 -18.62 25.43
N TYR A 550 9.50 -17.40 24.95
CA TYR A 550 10.32 -17.11 23.78
C TYR A 550 11.03 -15.77 23.90
N GLU A 551 12.27 -15.75 23.41
CA GLU A 551 12.94 -14.49 23.09
C GLU A 551 12.29 -13.85 21.86
N VAL A 552 12.00 -12.55 21.97
CA VAL A 552 11.55 -11.69 20.87
C VAL A 552 12.76 -10.89 20.40
N GLY A 553 13.44 -11.40 19.38
CA GLY A 553 14.67 -10.81 18.87
C GLY A 553 14.43 -9.58 17.99
N PRO A 554 15.51 -8.83 17.65
CA PRO A 554 15.42 -7.64 16.82
C PRO A 554 14.81 -7.84 15.44
N GLU A 555 14.98 -9.02 14.85
CA GLU A 555 14.38 -9.34 13.56
C GLU A 555 12.84 -9.35 13.64
N SER A 556 12.26 -9.91 14.71
CA SER A 556 10.81 -9.94 14.90
C SER A 556 10.22 -8.56 15.19
N VAL A 557 10.94 -7.75 15.97
CA VAL A 557 10.54 -6.35 16.22
C VAL A 557 10.60 -5.53 14.93
N ALA A 558 11.68 -5.66 14.16
CA ALA A 558 11.85 -4.96 12.89
C ALA A 558 10.82 -5.39 11.82
N ALA A 559 10.49 -6.68 11.77
CA ALA A 559 9.45 -7.21 10.91
C ALA A 559 8.06 -6.73 11.32
N ALA A 560 7.75 -6.66 12.62
CA ALA A 560 6.48 -6.16 13.13
C ALA A 560 6.32 -4.64 12.94
N ALA A 561 7.41 -3.88 13.05
CA ALA A 561 7.43 -2.42 12.92
C ALA A 561 6.97 -1.90 11.55
N ILE A 562 6.83 -2.77 10.53
CA ILE A 562 6.27 -2.37 9.23
C ILE A 562 4.77 -2.08 9.32
N VAL A 563 4.07 -2.74 10.26
CA VAL A 563 2.62 -2.66 10.43
C VAL A 563 2.17 -1.24 10.80
N PRO A 564 2.82 -0.51 11.74
CA PRO A 564 2.52 0.90 11.99
C PRO A 564 2.59 1.80 10.75
N GLN A 565 3.57 1.61 9.88
CA GLN A 565 3.66 2.38 8.63
C GLN A 565 2.52 2.05 7.66
N LEU A 566 2.18 0.76 7.51
CA LEU A 566 1.08 0.37 6.63
C LEU A 566 -0.30 0.71 7.22
N ALA A 567 -0.43 0.77 8.55
CA ALA A 567 -1.60 1.33 9.21
C ALA A 567 -1.72 2.84 8.93
N TRP A 568 -0.61 3.58 8.93
CA TRP A 568 -0.60 4.96 8.44
C TRP A 568 -1.05 5.05 6.98
N SER A 569 -0.53 4.19 6.09
CA SER A 569 -0.94 4.14 4.68
C SER A 569 -2.42 3.81 4.52
N PHE A 570 -2.97 2.89 5.30
CA PHE A 570 -4.39 2.56 5.34
C PHE A 570 -5.24 3.80 5.61
N LEU A 571 -4.90 4.57 6.65
CA LEU A 571 -5.61 5.81 6.98
C LEU A 571 -5.39 6.92 5.93
N ASP A 572 -4.19 7.03 5.38
CA ASP A 572 -3.87 8.01 4.33
C ASP A 572 -4.63 7.69 3.04
N GLY A 573 -4.76 6.42 2.65
CA GLY A 573 -5.57 5.98 1.52
C GLY A 573 -7.03 6.38 1.64
N ILE A 574 -7.63 6.07 2.80
CA ILE A 574 -9.03 6.45 3.09
C ILE A 574 -9.22 7.95 2.92
N TRP A 575 -8.36 8.75 3.57
CA TRP A 575 -8.47 10.20 3.51
C TRP A 575 -8.25 10.72 2.09
N ARG A 576 -7.17 10.29 1.42
CA ARG A 576 -6.78 10.78 0.09
C ARG A 576 -7.80 10.44 -0.97
N HIS A 577 -8.40 9.27 -0.90
CA HIS A 577 -9.38 8.79 -1.88
C HIS A 577 -10.77 9.38 -1.64
N TYR A 578 -11.35 9.13 -0.47
CA TYR A 578 -12.78 9.43 -0.24
C TYR A 578 -13.08 10.91 0.03
N ARG A 579 -12.06 11.76 0.24
CA ARG A 579 -12.25 13.23 0.25
C ARG A 579 -12.74 13.79 -1.09
N HIS A 580 -12.66 13.01 -2.17
CA HIS A 580 -13.10 13.41 -3.51
C HIS A 580 -14.61 13.20 -3.75
N GLY A 581 -15.39 12.85 -2.72
CA GLY A 581 -16.84 12.83 -2.78
C GLY A 581 -17.41 11.53 -3.34
N ASP A 582 -18.62 11.59 -3.91
CA ASP A 582 -19.37 10.40 -4.33
C ASP A 582 -18.69 9.58 -5.43
N ALA A 583 -18.01 10.26 -6.35
CA ALA A 583 -17.29 9.59 -7.41
C ALA A 583 -16.23 8.63 -6.88
N ALA A 584 -15.58 8.96 -5.76
CA ALA A 584 -14.61 8.09 -5.12
C ALA A 584 -15.25 6.79 -4.60
N VAL A 585 -16.48 6.87 -4.09
CA VAL A 585 -17.25 5.69 -3.66
C VAL A 585 -17.67 4.84 -4.86
N LEU A 586 -18.17 5.47 -5.92
CA LEU A 586 -18.58 4.78 -7.15
C LEU A 586 -17.41 4.10 -7.88
N GLN A 587 -16.21 4.68 -7.85
CA GLN A 587 -15.01 4.06 -8.43
C GLN A 587 -14.64 2.73 -7.78
N ARG A 588 -15.12 2.47 -6.56
CA ARG A 588 -14.85 1.20 -5.88
C ARG A 588 -15.61 0.03 -6.49
N VAL A 589 -16.67 0.25 -7.27
CA VAL A 589 -17.38 -0.87 -7.91
C VAL A 589 -16.40 -1.63 -8.81
N GLY A 590 -16.29 -2.93 -8.57
CA GLY A 590 -15.37 -3.82 -9.27
C GLY A 590 -16.05 -4.85 -10.14
N TRP A 591 -15.21 -5.59 -10.88
CA TRP A 591 -15.59 -6.83 -11.52
C TRP A 591 -16.22 -7.76 -10.49
N HIS A 592 -17.34 -8.37 -10.86
CA HIS A 592 -18.07 -9.30 -10.01
C HIS A 592 -18.76 -10.36 -10.85
N VAL A 593 -19.39 -11.30 -10.14
CA VAL A 593 -20.07 -12.46 -10.70
C VAL A 593 -21.47 -12.59 -10.11
N ASP A 594 -22.35 -13.28 -10.83
CA ASP A 594 -23.64 -13.70 -10.28
C ASP A 594 -23.40 -14.77 -9.21
N GLY A 595 -23.98 -14.54 -8.02
CA GLY A 595 -23.89 -15.41 -6.85
C GLY A 595 -24.69 -16.71 -6.94
#